data_AF-A0A941DNY5-F1
#
_entry.id   AF-A0A941DNY5-F1
#
_cell.length_a   1.000
_cell.length_b   1.000
_cell.length_c   1.000
_cell.angle_alpha   90.00
_cell.angle_beta   90.00
_cell.angle_gamma   90.00
#
_symmetry.space_group_name_H-M   'P 1'
#
loop_
_entity.id
_entity.type
_entity.pdbx_description
1 polymer ?
#
loop_
_entity_poly.entity_id
_entity_poly.type
_entity_poly.pdbx_seq_one_letter_code
_entity_poly.pdbx_strand_id
1 'polypeptide(L)'
;YDAKRMAARHLDHSLYIAFAPADKPKIAIAIIVENGGFGVEAAAPIVRKALDYYLLGKRPQDKERKDPQPLPKPQSDMALYRSDTEVKAPAEPEPGPKPGGET
;
A
#
# COMPACT_ATOMS: atom_id res chain seq x y z
N TYR A 1 15.41 7.34 -8.40
CA TYR A 1 14.35 6.87 -7.49
C TYR A 1 13.05 7.53 -7.88
N ASP A 2 11.98 6.78 -8.17
CA ASP A 2 10.67 7.31 -8.54
C ASP A 2 9.56 6.60 -7.74
N ALA A 3 9.26 7.14 -6.56
CA ALA A 3 8.23 6.58 -5.66
C ALA A 3 6.83 6.54 -6.28
N LYS A 4 6.53 7.40 -7.28
CA LYS A 4 5.19 7.46 -7.89
C LYS A 4 4.88 6.24 -8.76
N ARG A 5 5.90 5.49 -9.16
CA ARG A 5 5.78 4.27 -9.97
C ARG A 5 5.93 2.98 -9.16
N MET A 6 6.08 3.07 -7.85
CA MET A 6 6.24 1.92 -6.97
C MET A 6 4.92 1.52 -6.34
N ALA A 7 4.68 0.21 -6.20
CA ALA A 7 3.58 -0.26 -5.36
C ALA A 7 3.84 0.14 -3.90
N ALA A 8 2.79 0.47 -3.13
CA ALA A 8 2.93 0.96 -1.76
C ALA A 8 3.84 0.06 -0.89
N ARG A 9 3.72 -1.27 -1.02
CA ARG A 9 4.55 -2.29 -0.35
C ARG A 9 6.05 -2.30 -0.70
N HIS A 10 6.46 -1.53 -1.70
CA HIS A 10 7.84 -1.40 -2.17
C HIS A 10 8.40 0.01 -1.94
N LEU A 11 7.65 0.87 -1.23
CA LEU A 11 8.18 2.13 -0.76
C LEU A 11 9.21 1.89 0.34
N ASP A 12 10.16 2.81 0.46
CA ASP A 12 11.13 2.76 1.56
C ASP A 12 10.43 2.87 2.92
N HIS A 13 11.13 2.38 3.95
CA HIS A 13 10.68 2.55 5.32
C HIS A 13 11.13 3.91 5.86
N SER A 14 10.27 4.57 6.62
CA SER A 14 10.58 5.85 7.24
C SER A 14 11.14 5.61 8.63
N LEU A 15 12.46 5.74 8.78
CA LEU A 15 13.16 5.63 10.08
C LEU A 15 13.40 7.03 10.67
N TYR A 16 13.18 7.19 11.98
CA TYR A 16 13.51 8.41 12.71
C TYR A 16 13.97 8.11 14.14
N ILE A 17 15.03 8.78 14.58
CA ILE A 17 15.61 8.65 15.92
C ILE A 17 15.79 10.05 16.50
N ALA A 18 15.37 10.27 17.74
CA ALA A 18 15.53 11.54 18.43
C ALA A 18 15.65 11.37 19.94
N PHE A 19 16.16 12.41 20.59
CA PHE A 19 16.11 12.58 22.04
C PHE A 19 15.73 14.01 22.39
N ALA A 20 15.14 14.23 23.56
CA ALA A 20 14.74 15.56 24.00
C ALA A 20 14.60 15.67 25.53
N PRO A 21 14.74 16.89 26.11
CA PRO A 21 15.32 18.11 25.51
C PRO A 21 16.78 17.95 25.06
N ALA A 22 17.29 18.87 24.22
CA ALA A 22 18.64 18.75 23.63
C ALA A 22 19.77 19.00 24.65
N ASP A 23 19.54 19.92 25.59
CA ASP A 23 20.48 20.32 26.64
C ASP A 23 20.51 19.33 27.81
N LYS A 24 19.34 18.81 28.21
CA LYS A 24 19.20 17.82 29.29
C LYS A 24 18.21 16.72 28.89
N PRO A 25 18.65 15.70 28.13
CA PRO A 25 17.78 14.66 27.60
C PRO A 25 17.04 13.91 28.71
N LYS A 26 15.73 13.72 28.52
CA LYS A 26 14.84 12.98 29.42
C LYS A 26 14.24 11.74 28.77
N ILE A 27 14.23 11.68 27.44
CA ILE A 27 13.71 10.58 26.64
C ILE A 27 14.51 10.46 25.35
N ALA A 28 14.71 9.22 24.89
CA ALA A 28 15.17 8.88 23.55
C ALA A 28 14.13 7.96 22.90
N ILE A 29 13.96 8.08 21.58
CA ILE A 29 12.95 7.35 20.81
C ILE A 29 13.51 6.98 19.45
N ALA A 30 13.23 5.75 19.02
CA ALA A 30 13.51 5.24 17.67
C ALA A 30 12.20 4.66 17.10
N ILE A 31 11.80 5.10 15.92
CA ILE A 31 10.57 4.66 15.25
C ILE A 31 10.89 4.31 13.81
N ILE A 32 10.30 3.20 13.34
CA ILE A 32 10.20 2.84 11.94
C ILE A 32 8.73 2.84 11.51
N VAL A 33 8.44 3.45 10.36
CA VAL A 33 7.15 3.33 9.69
C VAL A 33 7.37 2.51 8.43
N GLU A 34 6.82 1.29 8.41
CA GLU A 34 6.90 0.40 7.27
C GLU A 34 6.30 1.05 6.02
N ASN A 35 7.03 0.97 4.92
CA ASN A 35 6.63 1.50 3.62
C ASN A 35 6.18 2.98 3.65
N GLY A 36 6.67 3.75 4.64
CA GLY A 36 6.30 5.14 4.87
C GLY A 36 6.89 6.13 3.86
N GLY A 37 7.59 5.65 2.83
CA GLY A 37 8.27 6.48 1.84
C GLY A 37 9.64 6.96 2.35
N PHE A 38 10.17 7.99 1.68
CA PHE A 38 11.44 8.59 2.08
C PHE A 38 11.41 9.03 3.55
N GLY A 39 12.54 8.85 4.21
CA GLY A 39 12.72 9.12 5.64
C GLY A 39 12.14 10.45 6.12
N VAL A 40 11.91 10.55 7.42
CA VAL A 40 11.37 11.73 8.12
C VAL A 40 9.90 12.07 7.79
N GLU A 41 9.42 11.94 6.55
CA GLU A 41 8.06 12.39 6.16
C GLU A 41 6.94 11.74 6.98
N ALA A 42 6.97 10.42 7.14
CA ALA A 42 5.97 9.71 7.94
C ALA A 42 6.33 9.66 9.44
N ALA A 43 7.59 9.35 9.76
CA ALA A 43 8.00 9.07 11.14
C ALA A 43 8.14 10.34 12.01
N ALA A 44 8.62 11.46 11.47
CA ALA A 44 8.91 12.64 12.29
C ALA A 44 7.66 13.33 12.88
N PRO A 45 6.53 13.47 12.17
CA PRO A 45 5.30 13.99 12.76
C PRO A 45 4.78 13.12 13.92
N ILE A 46 5.00 11.80 13.86
CA ILE A 46 4.64 10.86 14.92
C ILE A 46 5.54 11.08 16.14
N VAL A 47 6.86 11.09 15.93
CA VAL A 47 7.84 11.35 16.99
C VAL A 47 7.58 12.70 17.66
N ARG A 48 7.26 13.73 16.88
CA ARG A 48 6.93 15.06 17.43
C ARG A 48 5.76 15.00 18.41
N LYS A 49 4.66 14.33 18.03
CA LYS A 49 3.49 14.17 18.90
C LYS A 49 3.82 13.38 20.17
N ALA A 50 4.63 12.32 20.05
CA ALA A 50 5.06 11.53 21.20
C ALA A 50 5.90 12.36 22.19
N LEU A 51 6.85 13.15 21.67
CA LEU A 51 7.66 14.05 22.48
C LEU A 51 6.83 15.18 23.11
N ASP A 52 5.93 15.81 22.35
CA ASP A 52 5.02 16.85 22.88
C ASP A 52 4.11 16.30 23.98
N TYR A 53 3.61 15.06 23.83
CA TYR A 53 2.83 14.39 24.87
C TYR A 53 3.67 14.12 26.13
N TYR A 54 4.85 13.52 25.97
CA TYR A 54 5.69 13.14 27.10
C TYR A 54 6.26 14.35 27.86
N LEU A 55 6.74 15.37 27.13
CA LEU A 55 7.42 16.53 27.72
C LEU A 55 6.45 17.65 28.12
N LEU A 56 5.35 17.82 27.40
CA LEU A 56 4.44 18.97 27.56
C LEU A 56 3.01 18.57 27.96
N GLY A 57 2.69 17.27 28.05
CA GLY A 57 1.35 16.79 28.36
C GLY A 57 0.31 17.04 27.26
N LYS A 58 0.75 17.45 26.05
CA LYS A 58 -0.14 17.75 24.94
C LYS A 58 -0.66 16.46 24.33
N ARG A 59 -1.95 16.16 24.52
CA ARG A 59 -2.59 15.05 23.80
C ARG A 59 -2.62 15.37 22.30
N PRO A 60 -2.30 14.41 21.42
CA PRO A 60 -2.54 14.57 20.00
C PRO A 60 -4.01 14.94 19.83
N GLN A 61 -4.30 16.06 19.16
CA GLN A 61 -5.67 16.28 18.73
C GLN A 61 -5.99 15.19 17.72
N ASP A 62 -7.04 14.42 18.00
CA ASP A 62 -7.68 13.65 16.96
C ASP A 62 -8.05 14.68 15.89
N LYS A 63 -7.34 14.67 14.75
CA LYS A 63 -8.01 15.12 13.53
C LYS A 63 -9.28 14.30 13.55
N GLU A 64 -10.46 14.94 13.58
CA GLU A 64 -11.74 14.25 13.44
C GLU A 64 -11.47 13.09 12.51
N ARG A 65 -11.58 11.85 13.02
CA ARG A 65 -11.68 10.74 12.12
C ARG A 65 -12.92 11.12 11.33
N LYS A 66 -12.75 11.67 10.13
CA LYS A 66 -13.72 11.42 9.08
C LYS A 66 -13.76 9.91 9.12
N ASP A 67 -14.84 9.37 9.69
CA ASP A 67 -15.02 7.94 9.90
C ASP A 67 -14.38 7.24 8.72
N PRO A 68 -13.54 6.19 8.92
CA PRO A 68 -12.86 5.54 7.81
C PRO A 68 -13.92 5.35 6.73
N GLN A 69 -13.75 6.09 5.61
CA GLN A 69 -14.74 6.02 4.54
C GLN A 69 -14.95 4.53 4.32
N PRO A 70 -16.19 4.03 4.40
CA PRO A 70 -16.42 2.60 4.23
C PRO A 70 -15.60 2.19 3.03
N LEU A 71 -14.69 1.23 3.21
CA LEU A 71 -13.90 0.69 2.10
C LEU A 71 -14.88 0.59 0.94
N PRO A 72 -14.58 1.14 -0.24
CA PRO A 72 -15.49 1.00 -1.38
C PRO A 72 -15.83 -0.48 -1.41
N LYS A 73 -17.12 -0.81 -1.21
CA LYS A 73 -17.58 -2.20 -1.22
C LYS A 73 -16.95 -2.77 -2.48
N PRO A 74 -16.29 -3.94 -2.45
CA PRO A 74 -15.71 -4.51 -3.65
C PRO A 74 -16.81 -4.51 -4.69
N GLN A 75 -16.75 -3.54 -5.60
CA GLN A 75 -17.67 -3.43 -6.70
C GLN A 75 -17.30 -4.65 -7.51
N SER A 76 -18.25 -5.57 -7.60
CA SER A 76 -18.13 -6.75 -8.44
C SER A 76 -18.10 -6.27 -9.90
N ASP A 77 -17.03 -5.62 -10.28
CA ASP A 77 -16.76 -5.16 -11.64
C ASP A 77 -16.15 -6.34 -12.40
N MET A 78 -16.96 -7.39 -12.52
CA MET A 78 -16.80 -8.47 -13.50
C MET A 78 -16.90 -7.97 -14.95
N ALA A 79 -16.96 -6.65 -15.16
CA ALA A 79 -17.12 -6.00 -16.45
C ALA A 79 -15.81 -5.41 -17.04
N LEU A 80 -14.69 -5.43 -16.30
CA LEU A 80 -13.39 -4.92 -16.79
C LEU A 80 -12.39 -6.03 -17.18
N TYR A 81 -12.86 -7.26 -17.33
CA TYR A 81 -12.07 -8.39 -17.87
C TYR A 81 -12.64 -8.89 -19.22
N ARG A 82 -12.98 -7.96 -20.12
CA ARG A 82 -13.14 -8.24 -21.55
C ARG A 82 -12.49 -7.11 -22.36
N SER A 83 -11.90 -7.52 -23.48
CA SER A 83 -10.95 -6.82 -24.38
C SER A 83 -9.64 -6.49 -23.68
N ASP A 84 -8.56 -7.27 -23.85
CA ASP A 84 -7.60 -7.00 -24.93
C ASP A 84 -6.80 -8.25 -25.38
N THR A 85 -7.43 -9.43 -25.46
CA THR A 85 -6.84 -10.55 -26.21
C THR A 85 -7.88 -11.19 -27.09
N GLU A 86 -8.00 -10.67 -28.30
CA GLU A 86 -8.35 -11.51 -29.45
C GLU A 86 -7.24 -12.55 -29.61
N VAL A 87 -7.36 -13.68 -28.92
CA VAL A 87 -6.70 -14.90 -29.35
C VAL A 87 -7.52 -15.40 -30.52
N LYS A 88 -7.01 -15.17 -31.73
CA LYS A 88 -7.50 -15.85 -32.94
C LYS A 88 -7.61 -17.34 -32.62
N ALA A 89 -8.83 -17.87 -32.65
CA ALA A 89 -9.07 -19.29 -32.44
C ALA A 89 -8.18 -20.10 -33.42
N PRO A 90 -7.54 -21.20 -32.97
CA PRO A 90 -6.96 -22.13 -33.92
C PRO A 90 -8.06 -22.65 -34.83
N ALA A 91 -7.77 -22.76 -36.13
CA ALA A 91 -8.70 -23.34 -37.10
C ALA A 91 -9.19 -24.71 -36.60
N GLU A 92 -10.48 -24.98 -36.76
CA GLU A 92 -11.05 -26.29 -36.47
C GLU A 92 -10.23 -27.36 -37.21
N PRO A 93 -9.84 -28.47 -36.56
CA PRO A 93 -9.25 -29.58 -37.30
C PRO A 93 -10.30 -30.12 -38.27
N GLU A 94 -9.90 -30.25 -39.54
CA GLU A 94 -10.66 -30.95 -40.58
C GLU A 94 -11.26 -32.25 -40.02
N PRO A 95 -12.54 -32.57 -40.29
CA PRO A 95 -13.14 -33.80 -39.81
C PRO A 95 -12.35 -35.00 -40.34
N GLY A 96 -11.82 -35.80 -39.43
CA GLY A 96 -11.08 -37.01 -39.76
C GLY A 96 -11.89 -37.99 -40.62
N PRO A 97 -11.22 -38.88 -41.37
CA PRO A 97 -11.90 -39.77 -42.31
C PRO A 97 -12.90 -40.65 -41.56
N LYS A 98 -14.12 -40.75 -42.10
CA LYS A 98 -15.15 -41.65 -41.56
C LYS A 98 -14.60 -43.08 -41.56
N PRO A 99 -14.67 -43.83 -40.44
CA PRO A 99 -14.30 -45.23 -40.45
C PRO A 99 -15.25 -45.98 -41.40
N GLY A 100 -14.67 -46.65 -42.38
CA GLY A 100 -15.40 -47.54 -43.27
C GLY A 100 -16.07 -48.65 -42.48
N GLY A 101 -17.38 -48.78 -42.65
CA GLY A 101 -18.07 -50.02 -42.35
C GLY A 101 -17.88 -50.96 -43.53
N GLU A 102 -17.07 -52.00 -43.34
CA GLU A 102 -17.16 -53.22 -44.13
C GLU A 102 -18.52 -53.87 -43.82
N THR A 103 -19.41 -53.90 -44.82
CA THR A 103 -19.93 -55.12 -45.46
C THR A 103 -20.71 -54.71 -46.70
#